data_AF-A0A944F099-F1
#
_entry.id   AF-A0A944F099-F1
#
_cell.length_a   1.000
_cell.length_b   1.000
_cell.length_c   1.000
_cell.angle_alpha   90.00
_cell.angle_beta   90.00
_cell.angle_gamma   90.00
#
_symmetry.space_group_name_H-M   'P 1'
#
loop_
_entity.id
_entity.type
_entity.pdbx_description
1 polymer ?
#
loop_
_entity_poly.entity_id
_entity_poly.type
_entity_poly.pdbx_seq_one_letter_code
_entity_poly.pdbx_strand_id
1 'polypeptide(L)' 'MSIITETVKDVLSVPVNSLLALAGGGYAVEVVEAGGKHRLIAVKPGLFDDAAGKVEVTGTGLKAGQSIVVPSS' A
#
# COMPACT_ATOMS: atom_id res chain seq x y z
N MET A 1 -24.78 -13.00 16.73
CA MET A 1 -24.05 -11.72 16.61
C MET A 1 -22.86 -11.97 15.69
N SER A 2 -23.06 -11.89 14.37
CA SER A 2 -21.98 -12.13 13.41
C SER A 2 -21.30 -10.81 13.13
N ILE A 3 -20.07 -10.66 13.62
CA ILE A 3 -19.18 -9.61 13.14
C ILE A 3 -18.79 -10.04 11.73
N ILE A 4 -19.37 -9.37 10.73
CA ILE A 4 -18.93 -9.48 9.35
C ILE A 4 -17.58 -8.77 9.30
N THR A 5 -16.50 -9.52 9.54
CA THR A 5 -15.15 -9.06 9.20
C THR A 5 -15.09 -9.06 7.68
N GLU A 6 -15.35 -7.92 7.05
CA GLU A 6 -15.08 -7.74 5.62
C GLU A 6 -13.61 -8.12 5.39
N THR A 7 -13.41 -9.34 4.90
CA THR A 7 -12.08 -9.82 4.53
C THR A 7 -11.78 -9.19 3.20
N VAL A 8 -11.15 -8.01 3.23
CA VAL A 8 -10.67 -7.35 2.03
C VAL A 8 -9.51 -8.20 1.50
N LYS A 9 -9.77 -9.01 0.48
CA LYS A 9 -8.70 -9.66 -0.28
C LYS A 9 -8.02 -8.54 -1.07
N ASP A 10 -6.68 -8.51 -1.05
CA ASP A 10 -5.83 -7.50 -1.71
C ASP A 10 -5.58 -6.18 -0.94
N VAL A 11 -5.67 -6.18 0.40
CA VAL A 11 -5.06 -5.10 1.21
C VAL A 11 -3.62 -5.43 1.58
N LEU A 12 -2.75 -4.43 1.50
CA LEU A 12 -1.38 -4.49 1.99
C LEU A 12 -1.19 -3.41 3.06
N SER A 13 -0.53 -3.78 4.15
CA SER A 13 -0.18 -2.84 5.20
C SER A 13 1.24 -2.34 4.95
N VAL A 14 1.34 -1.08 4.52
CA VAL A 14 2.62 -0.43 4.21
C VAL A 14 2.88 0.67 5.24
N PRO A 15 4.15 0.95 5.61
CA PRO A 15 4.42 2.07 6.50
C PRO A 15 4.08 3.39 5.78
N VAL A 16 3.54 4.35 6.54
CA VAL A 16 2.97 5.61 6.00
C VAL A 16 3.96 6.38 5.13
N ASN A 17 5.25 6.29 5.44
CA ASN A 17 6.35 6.90 4.68
C ASN A 17 6.50 6.35 3.24
N SER A 18 5.90 5.21 2.91
CA SER A 18 5.98 4.61 1.56
C SER A 18 4.99 5.22 0.57
N LEU A 19 4.04 6.01 1.06
CA LEU A 19 3.02 6.62 0.23
C LEU A 19 3.61 7.82 -0.53
N LEU A 20 3.73 7.67 -1.85
CA LEU A 20 4.01 8.80 -2.73
C LEU A 20 2.72 9.55 -3.01
N ALA A 21 2.66 10.80 -2.57
CA ALA A 21 1.62 11.72 -2.98
C ALA A 21 1.81 12.07 -4.47
N LEU A 22 0.84 11.69 -5.30
CA LEU A 22 0.79 12.09 -6.69
C LEU A 22 0.24 13.52 -6.79
N ALA A 23 0.81 14.33 -7.67
CA ALA A 23 0.40 15.73 -7.89
C ALA A 23 -1.10 15.88 -8.28
N GLY A 24 -1.75 14.79 -8.71
CA GLY A 24 -3.19 14.74 -9.00
C GLY A 24 -4.11 14.48 -7.80
N GLY A 25 -3.60 14.47 -6.57
CA GLY A 25 -4.41 14.27 -5.35
C GLY A 25 -4.68 12.81 -5.00
N GLY A 26 -3.84 11.90 -5.48
CA GLY A 26 -3.88 10.46 -5.15
C GLY A 26 -2.60 10.01 -4.47
N TYR A 27 -2.57 8.75 -4.06
CA TYR A 27 -1.36 8.12 -3.55
C TYR A 27 -0.91 7.00 -4.48
N ALA A 28 0.39 6.74 -4.51
CA ALA A 28 0.97 5.60 -5.18
C ALA A 28 2.03 4.95 -4.30
N VAL A 29 2.26 3.67 -4.53
CA VAL A 29 3.42 2.95 -3.99
C VAL A 29 4.30 2.51 -5.16
N GLU A 30 5.60 2.60 -4.97
CA GLU A 30 6.56 2.07 -5.93
C GLU A 30 6.82 0.59 -5.61
N VAL A 31 6.42 -0.28 -6.54
CA VAL A 31 6.71 -1.71 -6.49
C VAL A 31 7.92 -2.04 -7.37
N VAL A 32 8.77 -2.93 -6.88
CA VAL A 32 9.87 -3.50 -7.66
C VAL A 32 9.38 -4.80 -8.28
N GLU A 33 9.32 -4.82 -9.61
CA GLU A 33 8.99 -6.00 -10.39
C GLU A 33 10.23 -6.85 -10.68
N ALA A 34 9.99 -8.10 -11.12
CA ALA A 34 11.06 -9.00 -11.53
C ALA A 34 11.91 -8.37 -12.64
N GLY A 35 13.23 -8.35 -12.43
CA GLY A 35 14.19 -7.71 -13.34
C GLY A 35 14.59 -6.27 -12.96
N GLY A 36 14.26 -5.82 -11.74
CA GLY A 36 14.68 -4.51 -11.22
C GLY A 36 13.93 -3.34 -11.84
N LYS A 37 12.74 -3.58 -12.39
CA LYS A 37 11.86 -2.53 -12.92
C LYS A 37 11.02 -1.96 -11.79
N HIS A 38 10.87 -0.64 -11.79
CA HIS A 38 10.10 0.08 -10.79
C HIS A 38 8.77 0.48 -11.44
N ARG A 39 7.67 0.18 -10.76
CA ARG A 39 6.33 0.55 -11.23
C ARG A 39 5.59 1.28 -10.13
N LEU A 40 5.02 2.43 -10.45
CA LEU A 40 4.12 3.14 -9.56
C LEU A 40 2.72 2.56 -9.71
N ILE A 41 2.18 2.03 -8.61
CA ILE A 41 0.79 1.57 -8.53
C ILE A 41 0.01 2.61 -7.73
N ALA A 42 -1.02 3.17 -8.35
CA ALA A 42 -1.96 4.04 -7.66
C ALA A 42 -2.69 3.23 -6.58
N VAL A 43 -2.68 3.75 -5.36
CA VAL A 43 -3.29 3.14 -4.20
C VAL A 43 -4.24 4.09 -3.52
N LYS A 44 -5.23 3.51 -2.86
CA LYS A 44 -6.13 4.21 -1.97
C LYS A 44 -5.78 3.81 -0.53
N PRO A 45 -5.26 4.74 0.28
CA PRO A 45 -5.08 4.49 1.70
C PRO A 45 -6.46 4.34 2.36
N GLY A 46 -6.54 3.37 3.26
CA GLY A 46 -7.70 3.06 4.07
C GLY A 46 -7.40 3.36 5.53
N LEU A 47 -7.35 2.31 6.35
CA LEU A 47 -7.16 2.46 7.78
C LEU A 47 -5.70 2.77 8.14
N PHE A 48 -5.50 3.76 8.99
CA PHE A 48 -4.19 4.07 9.57
C PHE A 48 -4.09 3.37 10.91
N ASP A 49 -3.03 2.59 11.08
CA ASP A 49 -2.66 1.98 12.34
C ASP A 49 -1.55 2.83 12.96
N ASP A 50 -1.95 3.80 13.79
CA ASP A 50 -1.05 4.69 14.51
C ASP A 50 -0.15 3.95 15.51
N ALA A 51 -0.59 2.78 16.01
CA ALA A 51 0.20 1.98 16.95
C ALA A 51 1.39 1.31 16.25
N ALA A 52 1.21 0.90 15.00
CA ALA A 52 2.28 0.32 14.18
C ALA A 52 2.97 1.33 13.25
N GLY A 53 2.44 2.56 13.10
CA GLY A 53 2.90 3.55 12.12
C GLY A 53 2.65 3.11 10.67
N LYS A 54 1.60 2.31 10.44
CA LYS A 54 1.28 1.71 9.14
C LYS A 54 -0.04 2.21 8.62
N VAL A 55 -0.23 2.07 7.32
CA VAL A 55 -1.46 2.39 6.63
C VAL A 55 -1.82 1.22 5.74
N GLU A 56 -3.08 0.83 5.83
CA GLU A 56 -3.68 -0.10 4.92
C GLU A 56 -3.85 0.58 3.57
N VAL A 57 -3.35 -0.05 2.51
CA VAL A 57 -3.50 0.42 1.14
C VAL A 57 -4.19 -0.64 0.30
N THR A 58 -5.10 -0.16 -0.55
CA THR A 58 -5.74 -0.97 -1.59
C THR A 58 -5.31 -0.46 -2.96
N GLY A 59 -4.96 -1.36 -3.87
CA GLY A 59 -4.56 -0.98 -5.22
C GLY A 59 -4.76 -2.12 -6.20
N THR A 60 -5.28 -1.81 -7.39
CA THR A 60 -5.47 -2.80 -8.45
C THR A 60 -4.09 -3.21 -8.98
N GLY A 61 -3.63 -4.41 -8.59
CA GLY A 61 -2.32 -4.94 -8.97
C GLY A 61 -1.30 -5.05 -7.82
N LEU A 62 -1.70 -4.71 -6.60
CA LEU A 62 -0.91 -5.03 -5.40
C LEU A 62 -1.15 -6.48 -4.98
N LYS A 63 -0.06 -7.23 -4.72
CA LYS A 63 -0.12 -8.61 -4.23
C LYS A 63 0.71 -8.79 -2.98
N ALA A 64 0.18 -9.55 -2.01
CA ALA A 64 0.93 -9.91 -0.83
C ALA A 64 2.26 -10.59 -1.22
N GLY A 65 3.37 -10.14 -0.60
CA GLY A 65 4.72 -10.62 -0.90
C GLY A 65 5.46 -9.87 -2.02
N GLN A 66 4.86 -8.83 -2.60
CA GLN A 66 5.53 -7.96 -3.56
C GLN A 66 6.52 -7.05 -2.85
N SER A 67 7.74 -6.91 -3.40
CA SER A 67 8.72 -5.95 -2.88
C SER A 67 8.29 -4.54 -3.25
N ILE A 68 8.12 -3.70 -2.24
CA ILE A 68 7.91 -2.27 -2.38
C ILE A 68 9.17 -1.50 -1.97
N VAL A 69 9.36 -0.34 -2.58
CA VAL A 69 10.40 0.60 -2.15
C VAL A 69 9.84 1.40 -0.98
N VAL A 70 10.56 1.33 0.13
CA VAL A 70 10.29 2.09 1.35
C VAL A 70 11.38 3.16 1.44
N PRO A 71 11.07 4.46 1.34
CA PRO A 71 12.06 5.48 1.65
C PRO A 71 12.26 5.51 3.16
N SER A 72 13.36 4.91 3.61
CA SER A 72 13.89 5.11 4.96
C SER A 72 14.73 6.38 4.96
N SER A 73 14.27 7.44 5.64
CA SER A 73 15.14 8.55 6.03
C SER A 73 16.23 8.11 7.00
#